data_AF-A0A7V3NC02-F1
#
_entry.id   AF-A0A7V3NC02-F1
#
_cell.length_a   1.000
_cell.length_b   1.000
_cell.length_c   1.000
_cell.angle_alpha   90.00
_cell.angle_beta   90.00
_cell.angle_gamma   90.00
#
_symmetry.space_group_name_H-M   'P 1'
#
loop_
_entity.id
_entity.type
_entity.pdbx_description
1 polymer ?
#
loop_
_entity_poly.entity_id
_entity_poly.type
_entity_poly.pdbx_seq_one_letter_code
_entity_poly.pdbx_strand_id
1 'polypeptide(L)'
;NHICYEVGVRELMRDGYLCPLVTKAGIHKAEFERLHIRGGEFVADEVEDLMDDERLVAAACGEIVAYTHDRQSVLVFTSGVKHGKHVARVLAEMSGQEVGFLDGQTPAAERAELIARFRREPLPGDLFGHRLPPLKYLVNVNVLTTGFDAPNIDCVAILRPTMSPGLWYQCVGRGFRLHPGKQNCLVLDFGGNALRHGPVDQLKMPEAPGRGSGEAPAKECPECHAVIVAGYARCPECGHQFPPPERQRHDARAATTGVLSGQVTDTEYEVLDIRYSVHTKRDAPPDAPRSMRVEYRIGQFTWVSEWVCVEHGGYARWKAEQWWRRRSPDPVPETAERAVEIAEAGGVAWTEKIVVRTVAGEKYDRIVGYTLGPKPEPVPIEETAGDLADVPF
;
A
#
# COMPACT_ATOMS: atom_id res chain seq x y z
N ASN A 1 -13.37 -30.92 -11.94
CA ASN A 1 -14.43 -29.89 -11.97
C ASN A 1 -13.98 -28.78 -12.88
N HIS A 2 -14.69 -28.54 -13.99
CA HIS A 2 -14.44 -27.39 -14.86
C HIS A 2 -15.40 -26.27 -14.45
N ILE A 3 -14.86 -25.06 -14.25
CA ILE A 3 -15.66 -23.86 -14.04
C ILE A 3 -16.23 -23.47 -15.41
N CYS A 4 -17.55 -23.56 -15.58
CA CYS A 4 -18.21 -23.23 -16.86
C CYS A 4 -18.45 -21.73 -17.03
N TYR A 5 -18.53 -20.99 -15.92
CA TYR A 5 -18.79 -19.54 -15.90
C TYR A 5 -18.39 -18.97 -14.54
N GLU A 6 -17.80 -17.78 -14.55
CA GLU A 6 -17.46 -17.00 -13.36
C GLU A 6 -17.93 -15.56 -13.57
N VAL A 7 -18.54 -14.97 -12.53
CA VAL A 7 -18.99 -13.58 -12.54
C VAL A 7 -18.33 -12.84 -11.39
N GLY A 8 -17.76 -11.67 -11.68
CA GLY A 8 -17.03 -10.87 -10.69
C GLY A 8 -17.96 -10.06 -9.78
N VAL A 9 -17.57 -9.87 -8.53
CA VAL A 9 -18.31 -9.03 -7.56
C VAL A 9 -18.50 -7.60 -8.06
N ARG A 10 -17.48 -7.02 -8.69
CA ARG A 10 -17.54 -5.67 -9.26
C ARG A 10 -18.63 -5.54 -10.33
N GLU A 11 -18.76 -6.54 -11.19
CA GLU A 11 -19.79 -6.57 -12.23
C GLU A 11 -21.18 -6.62 -11.60
N LEU A 12 -21.37 -7.49 -10.62
CA LEU A 12 -22.64 -7.60 -9.90
C LEU A 12 -23.01 -6.33 -9.12
N MET A 13 -22.03 -5.61 -8.56
CA MET A 13 -22.28 -4.32 -7.92
C MET A 13 -22.66 -3.24 -8.93
N ARG A 14 -21.91 -3.12 -10.03
CA ARG A 14 -22.17 -2.15 -11.10
C ARG A 14 -23.57 -2.33 -11.69
N ASP A 15 -23.98 -3.58 -11.89
CA ASP A 15 -25.25 -3.91 -12.52
C ASP A 15 -26.41 -3.96 -11.51
N GLY A 16 -26.15 -3.60 -10.24
CA GLY A 16 -27.17 -3.46 -9.21
C GLY A 16 -27.67 -4.79 -8.62
N TYR A 17 -26.97 -5.90 -8.84
CA TYR A 17 -27.27 -7.21 -8.24
C TYR A 17 -26.70 -7.38 -6.83
N LEU A 18 -25.67 -6.60 -6.46
CA LEU A 18 -25.11 -6.54 -5.11
C LEU A 18 -25.12 -5.11 -4.56
N CYS A 19 -25.27 -4.99 -3.24
CA CYS A 19 -25.14 -3.74 -2.53
C CYS A 19 -23.69 -3.26 -2.56
N PRO A 20 -23.41 -1.97 -2.87
CA PRO A 20 -22.09 -1.39 -2.78
C PRO A 20 -21.51 -1.52 -1.37
N LEU A 21 -20.20 -1.75 -1.28
CA LEU A 21 -19.48 -1.73 -0.02
C LEU A 21 -18.66 -0.45 0.12
N VAL A 22 -18.72 0.13 1.31
CA VAL A 22 -17.84 1.23 1.72
C VAL A 22 -16.99 0.69 2.85
N THR A 23 -15.69 0.56 2.65
CA THR A 23 -14.80 0.05 3.71
C THR A 23 -14.21 1.23 4.46
N LYS A 24 -14.02 1.13 5.77
CA LYS A 24 -13.15 2.00 6.57
C LYS A 24 -12.21 1.15 7.43
N ALA A 25 -10.99 1.62 7.61
CA ALA A 25 -10.05 0.97 8.53
C ALA A 25 -10.16 1.60 9.92
N GLY A 26 -9.85 0.80 10.94
CA GLY A 26 -9.78 1.29 12.31
C GLY A 26 -8.66 2.31 12.49
N ILE A 27 -8.93 3.37 13.25
CA ILE A 27 -7.95 4.41 13.60
C ILE A 27 -6.85 3.79 14.46
N HIS A 28 -7.22 2.92 15.40
CA HIS A 28 -6.30 2.21 16.28
C HIS A 28 -5.93 0.85 15.70
N LYS A 29 -4.64 0.64 15.45
CA LYS A 29 -4.12 -0.55 14.74
C LYS A 29 -3.37 -1.45 15.70
N ALA A 30 -3.71 -2.73 15.67
CA ALA A 30 -2.92 -3.77 16.33
C ALA A 30 -1.66 -4.10 15.51
N GLU A 31 -0.54 -4.34 16.19
CA GLU A 31 0.72 -4.81 15.60
C GLU A 31 0.70 -6.34 15.51
N PHE A 32 0.55 -6.88 14.29
CA PHE A 32 0.41 -8.32 14.06
C PHE A 32 1.74 -9.05 13.83
N GLU A 33 2.87 -8.34 13.80
CA GLU A 33 4.19 -8.87 13.48
C GLU A 33 4.69 -9.92 14.49
N ARG A 34 4.09 -9.94 15.69
CA ARG A 34 4.46 -10.85 16.78
C ARG A 34 3.65 -12.15 16.78
N LEU A 35 2.64 -12.26 15.92
CA LEU A 35 1.78 -13.44 15.85
C LEU A 35 2.42 -14.53 15.01
N HIS A 36 2.38 -15.76 15.53
CA HIS A 36 2.84 -16.94 14.80
C HIS A 36 1.78 -17.41 13.80
N ILE A 37 2.27 -18.02 12.70
CA ILE A 37 1.42 -18.64 11.68
C ILE A 37 1.60 -20.17 11.77
N ARG A 38 0.48 -20.89 11.91
CA ARG A 38 0.44 -22.34 11.93
C ARG A 38 -0.61 -22.84 10.95
N GLY A 39 -0.20 -23.68 9.99
CA GLY A 39 -1.11 -24.22 8.98
C GLY A 39 -1.67 -23.16 8.02
N GLY A 40 -0.95 -22.05 7.81
CA GLY A 40 -1.38 -20.96 6.92
C GLY A 40 -2.36 -19.96 7.55
N GLU A 41 -2.65 -20.08 8.85
CA GLU A 41 -3.46 -19.13 9.62
C GLU A 41 -2.71 -18.67 10.87
N PHE A 42 -3.06 -17.49 11.41
CA PHE A 42 -2.54 -17.07 12.71
C PHE A 42 -2.96 -18.05 13.82
N VAL A 43 -2.10 -18.20 14.82
CA VAL A 43 -2.43 -18.98 16.01
C VAL A 43 -3.58 -18.30 16.76
N ALA A 44 -4.72 -18.99 16.86
CA ALA A 44 -5.98 -18.41 17.33
C ALA A 44 -5.87 -17.78 18.73
N ASP A 45 -5.22 -18.48 19.67
CA ASP A 45 -5.06 -18.00 21.04
C ASP A 45 -4.23 -16.72 21.10
N GLU A 46 -3.15 -16.62 20.31
CA GLU A 46 -2.31 -15.41 20.25
C GLU A 46 -3.06 -14.21 19.66
N VAL A 47 -3.90 -14.46 18.64
CA VAL A 47 -4.74 -13.41 18.05
C VAL A 47 -5.79 -12.95 19.03
N GLU A 48 -6.40 -13.88 19.77
CA GLU A 48 -7.39 -13.56 20.79
C GLU A 48 -6.76 -12.71 21.90
N ASP A 49 -5.60 -13.10 22.44
CA ASP A 49 -4.93 -12.34 23.49
C ASP A 49 -4.46 -10.95 23.02
N LEU A 50 -3.95 -10.84 21.78
CA LEU A 50 -3.56 -9.54 21.21
C LEU A 50 -4.78 -8.61 21.05
N MET A 51 -5.88 -9.14 20.51
CA MET A 51 -7.06 -8.32 20.20
C MET A 51 -7.91 -8.01 21.44
N ASP A 52 -7.78 -8.80 22.50
CA ASP A 52 -8.48 -8.61 23.78
C ASP A 52 -7.85 -7.53 24.69
N ASP A 53 -6.84 -6.81 24.22
CA ASP A 53 -6.29 -5.66 24.93
C ASP A 53 -7.37 -4.58 25.16
N GLU A 54 -7.49 -4.12 26.42
CA GLU A 54 -8.52 -3.17 26.86
C GLU A 54 -8.57 -1.90 25.98
N ARG A 55 -7.41 -1.38 25.58
CA ARG A 55 -7.35 -0.15 24.78
C ARG A 55 -7.79 -0.40 23.36
N LEU A 56 -7.40 -1.53 22.76
CA LEU A 56 -7.82 -1.91 21.42
C LEU A 56 -9.33 -2.16 21.36
N VAL A 57 -9.88 -2.88 22.34
CA VAL A 57 -11.32 -3.14 22.42
C VAL A 57 -12.11 -1.84 22.62
N ALA A 58 -11.69 -0.98 23.56
CA ALA A 58 -12.35 0.30 23.80
C ALA A 58 -12.31 1.21 22.57
N ALA A 59 -11.16 1.31 21.91
CA ALA A 59 -11.01 2.08 20.69
C ALA A 59 -11.92 1.56 19.56
N ALA A 60 -11.88 0.24 19.29
CA ALA A 60 -12.70 -0.37 18.25
C ALA A 60 -14.21 -0.19 18.53
N CYS A 61 -14.65 -0.41 19.77
CA CYS A 61 -16.05 -0.20 20.14
C CYS A 61 -16.48 1.26 19.99
N GLY A 62 -15.63 2.21 20.41
CA GLY A 62 -15.91 3.64 20.23
C GLY A 62 -16.07 4.04 18.76
N GLU A 63 -15.18 3.54 17.90
CA GLU A 63 -15.26 3.77 16.45
C GLU A 63 -16.49 3.10 15.82
N ILE A 64 -16.85 1.88 16.25
CA ILE A 64 -18.07 1.21 15.79
C ILE A 64 -19.29 2.06 16.14
N VAL A 65 -19.42 2.52 17.39
CA VAL A 65 -20.55 3.38 17.80
C VAL A 65 -20.59 4.66 16.98
N ALA A 66 -19.46 5.32 16.78
CA ALA A 66 -19.37 6.57 16.03
C ALA A 66 -19.78 6.41 14.56
N TYR A 67 -19.23 5.41 13.86
CA TYR A 67 -19.49 5.21 12.43
C TYR A 67 -20.82 4.53 12.12
N THR A 68 -21.47 3.94 13.11
CA THR A 68 -22.73 3.23 12.91
C THR A 68 -23.93 3.98 13.45
N HIS A 69 -23.83 5.24 13.86
CA HIS A 69 -24.98 6.01 14.37
C HIS A 69 -26.20 5.92 13.44
N ASP A 70 -26.01 6.09 12.12
CA ASP A 70 -27.06 6.06 11.10
C ASP A 70 -27.41 4.64 10.61
N ARG A 71 -26.72 3.62 11.12
CA ARG A 71 -26.90 2.21 10.74
C ARG A 71 -27.80 1.46 11.70
N GLN A 72 -28.40 0.38 11.20
CA GLN A 72 -29.47 -0.36 11.86
C GLN A 72 -29.09 -1.79 12.21
N SER A 73 -28.16 -2.42 11.48
CA SER A 73 -27.81 -3.83 11.65
C SER A 73 -26.32 -4.05 11.41
N VAL A 74 -25.59 -4.04 12.51
CA VAL A 74 -24.12 -4.12 12.59
C VAL A 74 -23.70 -5.52 13.03
N LEU A 75 -23.09 -6.27 12.13
CA LEU A 75 -22.55 -7.60 12.40
C LEU A 75 -21.06 -7.50 12.75
N VAL A 76 -20.65 -8.02 13.91
CA VAL A 76 -19.28 -7.91 14.42
C VAL A 76 -18.63 -9.29 14.48
N PHE A 77 -17.48 -9.46 13.83
CA PHE A 77 -16.66 -10.67 13.86
C PHE A 77 -15.46 -10.49 14.79
N THR A 78 -15.27 -11.43 15.70
CA THR A 78 -14.21 -11.36 16.73
C THR A 78 -13.28 -12.58 16.66
N SER A 79 -12.08 -12.44 17.23
CA SER A 79 -10.99 -13.43 17.14
C SER A 79 -11.17 -14.67 18.01
N GLY A 80 -12.02 -14.62 19.03
CA GLY A 80 -12.22 -15.70 20.00
C GLY A 80 -13.38 -15.41 20.95
N VAL A 81 -13.69 -16.35 21.85
CA VAL A 81 -14.84 -16.26 22.76
C VAL A 81 -14.61 -15.23 23.87
N LYS A 82 -13.42 -15.20 24.47
CA LYS A 82 -13.03 -14.23 25.50
C LYS A 82 -13.07 -12.82 24.92
N HIS A 83 -12.40 -12.62 23.78
CA HIS A 83 -12.40 -11.34 23.07
C HIS A 83 -13.82 -10.94 22.63
N GLY A 84 -14.62 -11.88 22.11
CA GLY A 84 -16.00 -11.62 21.70
C GLY A 84 -16.91 -11.16 22.83
N LYS A 85 -16.80 -11.79 24.02
CA LYS A 85 -17.52 -11.37 25.22
C LYS A 85 -17.07 -9.99 25.70
N HIS A 86 -15.77 -9.72 25.63
CA HIS A 86 -15.21 -8.42 25.98
C HIS A 86 -15.76 -7.30 25.08
N VAL A 87 -15.69 -7.50 23.76
CA VAL A 87 -16.25 -6.57 22.76
C VAL A 87 -17.75 -6.36 22.98
N ALA A 88 -18.53 -7.42 23.19
CA ALA A 88 -19.96 -7.30 23.42
C ALA A 88 -20.28 -6.45 24.66
N ARG A 89 -19.55 -6.66 25.75
CA ARG A 89 -19.67 -5.87 26.99
C ARG A 89 -19.35 -4.39 26.75
N VAL A 90 -18.18 -4.08 26.21
CA VAL A 90 -17.72 -2.69 26.00
C VAL A 90 -18.60 -1.97 24.98
N LEU A 91 -19.02 -2.65 23.92
CA LEU A 91 -19.93 -2.08 22.92
C LEU A 91 -21.31 -1.78 23.52
N ALA A 92 -21.83 -2.63 24.41
CA ALA A 92 -23.08 -2.36 25.12
C ALA A 92 -22.94 -1.15 26.06
N GLU A 93 -21.86 -1.09 26.84
CA GLU A 93 -21.55 0.03 27.74
C GLU A 93 -21.45 1.37 26.97
N MET A 94 -20.74 1.39 25.83
CA MET A 94 -20.53 2.61 25.05
C MET A 94 -21.75 3.03 24.21
N SER A 95 -22.52 2.07 23.69
CA SER A 95 -23.68 2.38 22.85
C SER A 95 -24.95 2.65 23.65
N GLY A 96 -25.01 2.20 24.90
CA GLY A 96 -26.25 2.19 25.71
C GLY A 96 -27.33 1.27 25.13
N GLN A 97 -26.97 0.36 24.23
CA GLN A 97 -27.88 -0.58 23.58
C GLN A 97 -27.54 -2.01 23.96
N GLU A 98 -28.55 -2.88 23.87
CA GLU A 98 -28.32 -4.32 23.99
C GLU A 98 -27.51 -4.82 22.79
N VAL A 99 -26.50 -5.64 23.08
CA VAL A 99 -25.61 -6.27 22.10
C VAL A 99 -25.77 -7.78 22.20
N GLY A 100 -26.18 -8.42 21.10
CA GLY A 100 -26.21 -9.88 21.04
C GLY A 100 -24.81 -10.46 20.91
N PHE A 101 -24.56 -11.62 21.53
CA PHE A 101 -23.30 -12.36 21.37
C PHE A 101 -23.59 -13.83 21.01
N LEU A 102 -22.93 -14.33 19.97
CA LEU A 102 -23.06 -15.72 19.51
C LEU A 102 -21.70 -16.42 19.42
N ASP A 103 -21.62 -17.60 20.03
CA ASP A 103 -20.50 -18.52 19.88
C ASP A 103 -20.98 -19.95 19.56
N GLY A 104 -20.04 -20.89 19.50
CA GLY A 104 -20.34 -22.30 19.22
C GLY A 104 -21.16 -22.99 20.31
N GLN A 105 -21.24 -22.41 21.51
CA GLN A 105 -21.93 -22.96 22.68
C GLN A 105 -23.30 -22.31 22.92
N THR A 106 -23.64 -21.22 22.24
CA THR A 106 -24.96 -20.58 22.36
C THR A 106 -26.09 -21.59 22.06
N PRO A 107 -27.02 -21.82 23.00
CA PRO A 107 -28.18 -22.70 22.84
C PRO A 107 -29.02 -22.36 21.60
N ALA A 108 -29.64 -23.39 21.00
CA ALA A 108 -30.37 -23.23 19.74
C ALA A 108 -31.53 -22.22 19.82
N ALA A 109 -32.28 -22.23 20.92
CA ALA A 109 -33.42 -21.32 21.14
C ALA A 109 -32.96 -19.86 21.26
N GLU A 110 -31.92 -19.62 22.07
CA GLU A 110 -31.31 -18.29 22.24
C GLU A 110 -30.71 -17.78 20.93
N ARG A 111 -29.98 -18.64 20.21
CA ARG A 111 -29.42 -18.32 18.89
C ARG A 111 -30.51 -17.89 17.91
N ALA A 112 -31.63 -18.63 17.87
CA ALA A 112 -32.74 -18.32 16.97
C ALA A 112 -33.39 -16.98 17.32
N GLU A 113 -33.59 -16.68 18.61
CA GLU A 113 -34.12 -15.40 19.08
C GLU A 113 -33.20 -14.24 18.70
N LEU A 114 -31.91 -14.31 19.04
CA LEU A 114 -30.93 -13.26 18.74
C LEU A 114 -30.84 -12.98 17.23
N ILE A 115 -30.84 -14.03 16.40
CA ILE A 115 -30.85 -13.90 14.94
C ILE A 115 -32.13 -13.23 14.45
N ALA A 116 -33.30 -13.64 14.95
CA ALA A 116 -34.57 -13.04 14.55
C ALA A 116 -34.66 -11.56 14.94
N ARG A 117 -34.22 -11.19 16.15
CA ARG A 117 -34.14 -9.80 16.61
C ARG A 117 -33.18 -8.97 15.77
N PHE A 118 -32.04 -9.54 15.38
CA PHE A 118 -31.06 -8.87 14.53
C PHE A 118 -31.54 -8.70 13.08
N ARG A 119 -32.28 -9.67 12.55
CA ARG A 119 -32.99 -9.57 11.26
C ARG A 119 -34.22 -8.66 11.31
N ARG A 120 -34.60 -8.22 12.52
CA ARG A 120 -35.80 -7.42 12.78
C ARG A 120 -37.08 -8.14 12.38
N GLU A 121 -37.07 -9.46 12.49
CA GLU A 121 -38.24 -10.30 12.26
C GLU A 121 -39.26 -10.11 13.39
N PRO A 122 -40.57 -10.19 13.10
CA PRO A 122 -41.59 -10.13 14.14
C PRO A 122 -41.49 -11.34 15.06
N LEU A 123 -41.09 -11.12 16.31
CA LEU A 123 -41.09 -12.16 17.34
C LEU A 123 -42.37 -12.12 18.19
N PRO A 124 -42.88 -13.28 18.65
CA PRO A 124 -43.94 -13.33 19.65
C PRO A 124 -43.56 -12.52 20.89
N GLY A 125 -44.53 -11.87 21.52
CA GLY A 125 -44.31 -11.29 22.84
C GLY A 125 -44.15 -12.38 23.89
N ASP A 126 -43.63 -12.01 25.05
CA ASP A 126 -43.67 -12.85 26.24
C ASP A 126 -45.12 -13.09 26.72
N LEU A 127 -45.28 -13.81 27.83
CA LEU A 127 -46.58 -14.13 28.41
C LEU A 127 -47.43 -12.88 28.77
N PHE A 128 -46.81 -11.72 28.86
CA PHE A 128 -47.44 -10.44 29.17
C PHE A 128 -47.58 -9.53 27.92
N GLY A 129 -47.21 -10.02 26.74
CA GLY A 129 -47.27 -9.30 25.47
C GLY A 129 -46.10 -8.34 25.23
N HIS A 130 -45.07 -8.34 26.07
CA HIS A 130 -43.87 -7.54 25.85
C HIS A 130 -43.01 -8.16 24.76
N ARG A 131 -42.57 -7.35 23.80
CA ARG A 131 -41.64 -7.79 22.75
C ARG A 131 -40.27 -7.25 23.04
N LEU A 132 -39.26 -8.12 22.92
CA LEU A 132 -37.89 -7.68 22.97
C LEU A 132 -37.60 -6.76 21.76
N PRO A 133 -36.86 -5.67 21.96
CA PRO A 133 -36.53 -4.76 20.88
C PRO A 133 -35.60 -5.43 19.87
N PRO A 134 -35.60 -4.97 18.61
CA PRO A 134 -34.62 -5.39 17.61
C PRO A 134 -33.18 -5.13 18.08
N LEU A 135 -32.26 -6.01 17.69
CA LEU A 135 -30.85 -5.85 17.99
C LEU A 135 -30.15 -5.07 16.88
N LYS A 136 -29.49 -3.97 17.25
CA LYS A 136 -28.62 -3.24 16.32
C LYS A 136 -27.28 -3.95 16.13
N TYR A 137 -26.68 -4.44 17.21
CA TYR A 137 -25.36 -5.07 17.20
C TYR A 137 -25.45 -6.56 17.47
N LEU A 138 -24.77 -7.36 16.64
CA LEU A 138 -24.62 -8.79 16.85
C LEU A 138 -23.14 -9.16 16.74
N VAL A 139 -22.53 -9.49 17.86
CA VAL A 139 -21.15 -9.97 17.95
C VAL A 139 -21.13 -11.48 17.79
N ASN A 140 -20.19 -12.00 17.01
CA ASN A 140 -20.04 -13.43 16.82
C ASN A 140 -18.58 -13.88 16.73
N VAL A 141 -18.37 -15.16 17.03
CA VAL A 141 -17.12 -15.86 16.80
C VAL A 141 -17.39 -17.19 16.11
N ASN A 142 -16.82 -17.37 14.90
CA ASN A 142 -16.85 -18.63 14.12
C ASN A 142 -18.23 -19.21 13.74
N VAL A 143 -19.35 -18.53 14.02
CA VAL A 143 -20.69 -19.12 13.83
C VAL A 143 -21.52 -18.49 12.71
N LEU A 144 -21.26 -17.24 12.32
CA LEU A 144 -21.99 -16.56 11.24
C LEU A 144 -21.14 -16.37 9.96
N THR A 145 -20.03 -17.10 9.86
CA THR A 145 -19.12 -17.07 8.71
C THR A 145 -19.68 -17.84 7.50
N THR A 146 -20.58 -18.81 7.70
CA THR A 146 -21.25 -19.60 6.65
C THR A 146 -22.70 -19.92 7.02
N GLY A 147 -23.61 -20.02 6.05
CA GLY A 147 -25.00 -20.46 6.28
C GLY A 147 -25.94 -19.42 6.94
N PHE A 148 -25.43 -18.25 7.29
CA PHE A 148 -26.21 -17.12 7.80
C PHE A 148 -26.51 -16.09 6.70
N ASP A 149 -27.77 -15.79 6.47
CA ASP A 149 -28.23 -14.76 5.53
C ASP A 149 -29.13 -13.76 6.27
N ALA A 150 -28.78 -12.49 6.19
CA ALA A 150 -29.52 -11.38 6.78
C ALA A 150 -29.34 -10.15 5.86
N PRO A 151 -30.22 -9.97 4.86
CA PRO A 151 -30.05 -8.92 3.86
C PRO A 151 -29.99 -7.50 4.44
N ASN A 152 -30.62 -7.31 5.59
CA ASN A 152 -30.68 -6.04 6.33
C ASN A 152 -29.36 -5.57 6.93
N ILE A 153 -28.30 -6.39 6.96
CA ILE A 153 -26.97 -5.98 7.45
C ILE A 153 -26.50 -4.77 6.65
N ASP A 154 -26.27 -3.64 7.32
CA ASP A 154 -25.79 -2.40 6.71
C ASP A 154 -24.41 -1.98 7.24
N CYS A 155 -23.84 -2.75 8.17
CA CYS A 155 -22.44 -2.67 8.57
C CYS A 155 -21.87 -4.04 8.96
N VAL A 156 -20.62 -4.32 8.56
CA VAL A 156 -19.83 -5.47 9.00
C VAL A 156 -18.55 -4.96 9.66
N ALA A 157 -18.38 -5.20 10.96
CA ALA A 157 -17.15 -4.88 11.69
C ALA A 157 -16.30 -6.15 11.90
N ILE A 158 -15.02 -6.07 11.60
CA ILE A 158 -14.10 -7.21 11.60
C ILE A 158 -12.95 -6.89 12.55
N LEU A 159 -13.07 -7.40 13.77
CA LEU A 159 -12.06 -7.33 14.83
C LEU A 159 -11.26 -8.63 14.88
N ARG A 160 -11.15 -9.31 13.73
CA ARG A 160 -10.40 -10.54 13.58
C ARG A 160 -9.38 -10.41 12.46
N PRO A 161 -8.08 -10.38 12.77
CA PRO A 161 -7.03 -10.64 11.79
C PRO A 161 -7.13 -12.07 11.27
N THR A 162 -7.02 -12.24 9.95
CA THR A 162 -6.95 -13.56 9.30
C THR A 162 -5.96 -13.53 8.15
N MET A 163 -5.25 -14.64 7.95
CA MET A 163 -4.43 -14.92 6.76
C MET A 163 -5.24 -15.58 5.63
N SER A 164 -6.52 -15.90 5.88
CA SER A 164 -7.40 -16.52 4.89
C SER A 164 -8.16 -15.46 4.08
N PRO A 165 -7.84 -15.27 2.77
CA PRO A 165 -8.61 -14.38 1.90
C PRO A 165 -10.06 -14.85 1.76
N GLY A 166 -10.29 -16.16 1.80
CA GLY A 166 -11.63 -16.75 1.75
C GLY A 166 -12.47 -16.39 2.98
N LEU A 167 -11.88 -16.42 4.18
CA LEU A 167 -12.60 -16.04 5.41
C LEU A 167 -12.90 -14.54 5.42
N TRP A 168 -11.96 -13.71 4.99
CA TRP A 168 -12.16 -12.27 4.80
C TRP A 168 -13.33 -12.01 3.84
N TYR A 169 -13.34 -12.66 2.67
CA TYR A 169 -14.43 -12.57 1.70
C TYR A 169 -15.77 -13.05 2.28
N GLN A 170 -15.79 -14.15 3.02
CA GLN A 170 -17.00 -14.69 3.65
C GLN A 170 -17.59 -13.74 4.69
N CYS A 171 -16.75 -13.08 5.49
CA CYS A 171 -17.20 -12.12 6.49
C CYS A 171 -17.80 -10.88 5.83
N VAL A 172 -17.05 -10.26 4.91
CA VAL A 172 -17.49 -9.07 4.19
C VAL A 172 -18.70 -9.37 3.30
N GLY A 173 -18.76 -10.59 2.75
CA GLY A 173 -19.82 -11.01 1.85
C GLY A 173 -21.22 -11.04 2.47
N ARG A 174 -21.32 -11.04 3.80
CA ARG A 174 -22.59 -10.84 4.53
C ARG A 174 -23.20 -9.47 4.24
N GLY A 175 -22.39 -8.49 3.88
CA GLY A 175 -22.79 -7.13 3.53
C GLY A 175 -23.26 -6.94 2.09
N PHE A 176 -23.04 -7.89 1.17
CA PHE A 176 -23.34 -7.67 -0.25
C PHE A 176 -24.84 -7.72 -0.60
N ARG A 177 -25.69 -8.26 0.26
CA ARG A 177 -27.12 -8.44 -0.05
C ARG A 177 -27.83 -7.09 -0.15
N LEU A 178 -28.70 -6.95 -1.16
CA LEU A 178 -29.59 -5.81 -1.31
C LEU A 178 -30.71 -5.88 -0.27
N HIS A 179 -31.13 -4.73 0.22
CA HIS A 179 -32.26 -4.61 1.15
C HIS A 179 -32.94 -3.25 0.99
N PRO A 180 -34.28 -3.15 1.11
CA PRO A 180 -34.97 -1.86 1.07
C PRO A 180 -34.39 -0.86 2.09
N GLY A 181 -34.11 0.37 1.65
CA GLY A 181 -33.53 1.41 2.51
C GLY A 181 -32.02 1.30 2.76
N LYS A 182 -31.36 0.22 2.32
CA LYS A 182 -29.91 0.06 2.42
C LYS A 182 -29.21 0.63 1.18
N GLN A 183 -28.49 1.74 1.35
CA GLN A 183 -27.76 2.39 0.25
C GLN A 183 -26.40 1.73 -0.02
N ASN A 184 -25.69 1.36 1.04
CA ASN A 184 -24.42 0.66 1.01
C ASN A 184 -24.28 -0.18 2.28
N CYS A 185 -23.31 -1.10 2.31
CA CYS A 185 -22.86 -1.72 3.54
C CYS A 185 -21.49 -1.15 3.94
N LEU A 186 -21.40 -0.64 5.15
CA LEU A 186 -20.13 -0.22 5.74
C LEU A 186 -19.32 -1.46 6.14
N VAL A 187 -18.01 -1.46 5.92
CA VAL A 187 -17.10 -2.50 6.41
C VAL A 187 -16.05 -1.83 7.29
N LEU A 188 -16.04 -2.12 8.59
CA LEU A 188 -15.03 -1.62 9.52
C LEU A 188 -13.97 -2.71 9.75
N ASP A 189 -12.76 -2.52 9.25
CA ASP A 189 -11.69 -3.51 9.35
C ASP A 189 -10.64 -3.09 10.40
N PHE A 190 -10.70 -3.73 11.56
CA PHE A 190 -9.74 -3.57 12.66
C PHE A 190 -8.66 -4.66 12.64
N GLY A 191 -8.84 -5.72 11.83
CA GLY A 191 -7.89 -6.83 11.68
C GLY A 191 -6.83 -6.61 10.60
N GLY A 192 -6.87 -5.47 9.90
CA GLY A 192 -5.95 -5.13 8.81
C GLY A 192 -6.05 -6.08 7.61
N ASN A 193 -7.21 -6.71 7.42
CA ASN A 193 -7.45 -7.72 6.39
C ASN A 193 -7.53 -7.12 4.98
N ALA A 194 -8.14 -5.94 4.83
CA ALA A 194 -8.21 -5.25 3.56
C ALA A 194 -6.82 -4.82 3.06
N LEU A 195 -5.94 -4.45 3.98
CA LEU A 195 -4.53 -4.16 3.67
C LEU A 195 -3.76 -5.43 3.31
N ARG A 196 -4.03 -6.54 4.03
CA ARG A 196 -3.35 -7.82 3.85
C ARG A 196 -3.74 -8.55 2.56
N HIS A 197 -5.02 -8.54 2.23
CA HIS A 197 -5.58 -9.34 1.12
C HIS A 197 -5.99 -8.51 -0.09
N GLY A 198 -6.01 -7.18 0.04
CA GLY A 198 -6.52 -6.30 -0.99
C GLY A 198 -8.04 -6.14 -0.93
N PRO A 199 -8.60 -5.34 -1.86
CA PRO A 199 -10.02 -5.04 -1.88
C PRO A 199 -10.84 -6.27 -2.28
N VAL A 200 -12.00 -6.45 -1.65
CA VAL A 200 -12.82 -7.68 -1.76
C VAL A 200 -13.34 -7.98 -3.16
N ASP A 201 -13.43 -6.98 -4.03
CA ASP A 201 -13.85 -7.13 -5.43
C ASP A 201 -12.75 -7.73 -6.33
N GLN A 202 -11.52 -7.86 -5.82
CA GLN A 202 -10.34 -8.38 -6.51
C GLN A 202 -9.75 -9.61 -5.83
N LEU A 203 -10.42 -10.18 -4.82
CA LEU A 203 -9.97 -11.40 -4.16
C LEU A 203 -10.14 -12.61 -5.09
N LYS A 204 -9.05 -13.08 -5.71
CA LYS A 204 -9.06 -14.42 -6.31
C LYS A 204 -9.07 -15.46 -5.21
N MET A 205 -10.11 -16.30 -5.17
CA MET A 205 -10.05 -17.50 -4.34
C MET A 205 -8.95 -18.41 -4.90
N PRO A 206 -7.98 -18.85 -4.09
CA PRO A 206 -6.93 -19.70 -4.61
C PRO A 206 -7.53 -21.04 -5.09
N GLU A 207 -7.29 -21.37 -6.36
CA GLU A 207 -7.31 -22.77 -6.78
C GLU A 207 -6.19 -23.52 -6.05
N ALA A 208 -6.36 -24.82 -5.84
CA ALA A 208 -5.41 -25.72 -5.13
C ALA A 208 -3.93 -25.42 -5.44
N PRO A 209 -3.00 -25.64 -4.49
CA PRO A 209 -1.79 -24.84 -4.31
C PRO A 209 -0.90 -24.78 -5.56
N GLY A 210 -1.11 -23.71 -6.34
CA GLY A 210 -0.24 -23.30 -7.44
C GLY A 210 0.59 -22.10 -7.02
N ARG A 211 1.92 -22.20 -7.18
CA ARG A 211 2.85 -21.08 -6.99
C ARG A 211 2.56 -19.98 -8.02
N GLY A 212 2.13 -18.81 -7.55
CA GLY A 212 2.04 -17.60 -8.37
C GLY A 212 1.34 -16.48 -7.61
N SER A 213 2.13 -15.53 -7.08
CA SER A 213 1.69 -14.43 -6.21
C SER A 213 1.67 -13.10 -6.97
N GLY A 214 0.55 -12.39 -6.93
CA GLY A 214 0.50 -11.01 -7.41
C GLY A 214 -0.93 -10.51 -7.53
N GLU A 215 -1.48 -9.95 -6.45
CA GLU A 215 -2.70 -9.13 -6.47
C GLU A 215 -2.64 -7.97 -5.47
N ALA A 216 -3.51 -6.98 -5.69
CA ALA A 216 -3.25 -5.55 -5.58
C ALA A 216 -3.52 -4.89 -4.20
N PRO A 217 -2.74 -3.85 -3.81
CA PRO A 217 -2.86 -3.18 -2.52
C PRO A 217 -3.95 -2.09 -2.45
N ALA A 218 -4.60 -1.97 -1.28
CA ALA A 218 -5.53 -0.90 -0.91
C ALA A 218 -4.89 0.13 0.05
N LYS A 219 -5.46 1.34 0.17
CA LYS A 219 -5.05 2.39 1.12
C LYS A 219 -6.25 2.97 1.86
N GLU A 220 -6.04 3.48 3.06
CA GLU A 220 -7.04 4.14 3.89
C GLU A 220 -7.02 5.67 3.64
N CYS A 221 -8.19 6.30 3.55
CA CYS A 221 -8.34 7.75 3.48
C CYS A 221 -8.05 8.38 4.84
N PRO A 222 -7.11 9.32 4.98
CA PRO A 222 -6.79 9.92 6.28
C PRO A 222 -7.89 10.86 6.81
N GLU A 223 -8.84 11.26 5.96
CA GLU A 223 -9.92 12.18 6.34
C GLU A 223 -11.20 11.45 6.74
N CYS A 224 -11.65 10.48 5.93
CA CYS A 224 -12.90 9.76 6.19
C CYS A 224 -12.70 8.30 6.58
N HIS A 225 -11.45 7.84 6.65
CA HIS A 225 -11.02 6.47 6.95
C HIS A 225 -11.41 5.43 5.91
N ALA A 226 -11.95 5.84 4.75
CA ALA A 226 -12.37 4.89 3.72
C ALA A 226 -11.19 4.09 3.14
N VAL A 227 -11.27 2.75 3.16
CA VAL A 227 -10.30 1.87 2.49
C VAL A 227 -10.69 1.76 1.02
N ILE A 228 -9.84 2.33 0.18
CA ILE A 228 -10.04 2.49 -1.25
C ILE A 228 -8.82 1.93 -1.98
N VAL A 229 -8.93 1.68 -3.28
CA VAL A 229 -7.79 1.21 -4.06
C VAL A 229 -6.67 2.27 -4.02
N ALA A 230 -5.42 1.85 -3.75
CA ALA A 230 -4.33 2.77 -3.45
C ALA A 230 -4.04 3.80 -4.57
N GLY A 231 -4.46 3.51 -5.80
CA GLY A 231 -4.33 4.38 -6.97
C GLY A 231 -5.31 5.57 -7.03
N TYR A 232 -6.32 5.65 -6.17
CA TYR A 232 -7.23 6.81 -6.17
C TYR A 232 -6.51 8.09 -5.71
N ALA A 233 -6.35 9.05 -6.62
CA ALA A 233 -5.78 10.37 -6.30
C ALA A 233 -6.75 11.24 -5.46
N ARG A 234 -8.06 10.91 -5.48
CA ARG A 234 -9.08 11.49 -4.61
C ARG A 234 -9.96 10.41 -4.01
N CYS A 235 -10.38 10.57 -2.77
CA CYS A 235 -11.27 9.63 -2.11
C CYS A 235 -12.64 9.67 -2.79
N PRO A 236 -13.17 8.54 -3.30
CA PRO A 236 -14.49 8.49 -3.91
C PRO A 236 -15.63 8.75 -2.90
N GLU A 237 -15.37 8.55 -1.61
CA GLU A 237 -16.37 8.74 -0.55
C GLU A 237 -16.49 10.19 -0.08
N CYS A 238 -15.36 10.88 0.14
CA CYS A 238 -15.36 12.25 0.70
C CYS A 238 -14.65 13.32 -0.13
N GLY A 239 -14.02 12.95 -1.26
CA GLY A 239 -13.32 13.88 -2.13
C GLY A 239 -11.89 14.25 -1.69
N HIS A 240 -11.41 13.74 -0.55
CA HIS A 240 -10.07 13.99 -0.02
C HIS A 240 -8.97 13.75 -1.07
N GLN A 241 -8.12 14.75 -1.32
CA GLN A 241 -7.04 14.64 -2.30
C GLN A 241 -5.78 14.07 -1.64
N PHE A 242 -5.39 12.87 -2.06
CA PHE A 242 -4.22 12.19 -1.49
C PHE A 242 -2.93 12.85 -1.99
N PRO A 243 -1.96 13.15 -1.11
CA PRO A 243 -0.65 13.65 -1.53
C PRO A 243 0.04 12.65 -2.48
N PRO A 244 0.83 13.12 -3.46
CA PRO A 244 1.54 12.26 -4.38
C PRO A 244 2.51 11.34 -3.60
N PRO A 245 2.53 10.02 -3.88
CA PRO A 245 3.16 9.06 -3.00
C PRO A 245 4.68 9.23 -2.92
N GLU A 246 5.19 9.48 -1.71
CA GLU A 246 6.60 9.42 -1.37
C GLU A 246 7.12 7.97 -1.50
N ARG A 247 8.33 7.77 -2.03
CA ARG A 247 8.99 6.45 -2.05
C ARG A 247 10.30 6.49 -1.27
N GLN A 248 10.29 5.99 -0.04
CA GLN A 248 11.47 5.58 0.73
C GLN A 248 11.56 4.03 0.77
N ARG A 249 12.78 3.46 0.76
CA ARG A 249 13.06 2.02 0.94
C ARG A 249 13.39 1.73 2.41
N HIS A 250 12.79 0.68 2.99
CA HIS A 250 13.30 0.04 4.22
C HIS A 250 13.47 -1.48 3.99
N ASP A 251 14.66 -2.01 4.31
CA ASP A 251 14.92 -3.44 4.48
C ASP A 251 14.22 -3.93 5.76
N ALA A 252 13.51 -5.07 5.69
CA ALA A 252 12.74 -5.68 6.79
C ALA A 252 11.97 -4.68 7.68
N ARG A 253 11.20 -3.79 7.06
CA ARG A 253 9.94 -3.21 7.54
C ARG A 253 9.24 -2.64 6.32
N ALA A 254 7.96 -3.02 6.19
CA ALA A 254 7.03 -2.70 5.12
C ALA A 254 7.56 -1.73 4.06
N ALA A 255 8.05 -2.29 2.94
CA ALA A 255 8.26 -1.55 1.72
C ALA A 255 8.01 -2.50 0.55
N THR A 256 6.94 -2.24 -0.20
CA THR A 256 6.96 -1.54 -1.50
C THR A 256 7.10 -2.51 -2.67
N THR A 257 5.97 -3.05 -3.14
CA THR A 257 5.87 -3.57 -4.51
C THR A 257 4.45 -3.37 -5.04
N GLY A 258 4.33 -2.67 -6.18
CA GLY A 258 3.07 -2.42 -6.91
C GLY A 258 2.72 -3.54 -7.91
N VAL A 259 1.52 -3.47 -8.53
CA VAL A 259 0.94 -4.60 -9.30
C VAL A 259 0.44 -4.28 -10.73
N LEU A 260 0.76 -3.17 -11.43
CA LEU A 260 0.55 -3.11 -12.91
C LEU A 260 1.66 -2.35 -13.68
N SER A 261 1.98 -2.81 -14.90
CA SER A 261 3.17 -2.47 -15.72
C SER A 261 3.02 -1.22 -16.60
N GLY A 262 4.12 -0.48 -16.80
CA GLY A 262 4.27 0.51 -17.88
C GLY A 262 4.23 1.98 -17.47
N GLN A 263 4.03 2.31 -16.19
CA GLN A 263 3.95 3.70 -15.74
C GLN A 263 5.36 4.32 -15.58
N VAL A 264 5.56 5.44 -16.27
CA VAL A 264 6.79 6.25 -16.27
C VAL A 264 6.60 7.43 -15.31
N THR A 265 7.53 7.63 -14.38
CA THR A 265 7.52 8.77 -13.46
C THR A 265 8.82 9.56 -13.62
N ASP A 266 8.73 10.87 -13.87
CA ASP A 266 9.87 11.78 -13.99
C ASP A 266 9.89 12.70 -12.76
N THR A 267 10.97 12.66 -11.99
CA THR A 267 11.12 13.45 -10.76
C THR A 267 12.34 14.35 -10.86
N GLU A 268 12.15 15.66 -10.63
CA GLU A 268 13.24 16.64 -10.56
C GLU A 268 13.85 16.69 -9.16
N TYR A 269 15.18 16.70 -9.07
CA TYR A 269 15.94 16.79 -7.82
C TYR A 269 16.96 17.92 -7.89
N GLU A 270 17.12 18.62 -6.77
CA GLU A 270 18.26 19.53 -6.57
C GLU A 270 19.54 18.74 -6.28
N VAL A 271 20.62 19.15 -6.92
CA VAL A 271 21.93 18.51 -6.77
C VAL A 271 22.71 19.22 -5.68
N LEU A 272 23.08 18.45 -4.65
CA LEU A 272 23.77 18.93 -3.45
C LEU A 272 25.28 18.72 -3.53
N ASP A 273 25.74 17.77 -4.34
CA ASP A 273 27.16 17.43 -4.54
C ASP A 273 27.32 16.62 -5.84
N ILE A 274 28.49 16.66 -6.47
CA ILE A 274 28.80 15.89 -7.69
C ILE A 274 30.17 15.24 -7.55
N ARG A 275 30.26 13.95 -7.88
CA ARG A 275 31.53 13.21 -7.94
C ARG A 275 31.75 12.64 -9.32
N TYR A 276 33.00 12.70 -9.76
CA TYR A 276 33.45 12.15 -11.03
C TYR A 276 34.41 11.01 -10.73
N SER A 277 34.28 9.88 -11.41
CA SER A 277 35.21 8.77 -11.28
C SER A 277 35.32 7.99 -12.57
N VAL A 278 36.48 7.37 -12.79
CA VAL A 278 36.66 6.44 -13.91
C VAL A 278 35.94 5.13 -13.57
N HIS A 279 35.11 4.66 -14.49
CA HIS A 279 34.37 3.42 -14.36
C HIS A 279 34.70 2.45 -15.50
N THR A 280 35.08 1.25 -15.09
CA THR A 280 35.28 0.07 -15.94
C THR A 280 34.21 -0.97 -15.61
N LYS A 281 33.63 -1.61 -16.62
CA LYS A 281 32.62 -2.66 -16.41
C LYS A 281 33.25 -3.87 -15.70
N ARG A 282 32.51 -4.49 -14.78
CA ARG A 282 32.93 -5.70 -14.07
C ARG A 282 33.27 -6.81 -15.09
N ASP A 283 34.42 -7.46 -14.90
CA ASP A 283 34.96 -8.53 -15.77
C ASP A 283 35.34 -8.09 -17.19
N ALA A 284 35.55 -6.78 -17.43
CA ALA A 284 35.99 -6.29 -18.73
C ALA A 284 37.49 -6.56 -18.98
N PRO A 285 37.89 -6.88 -20.22
CA PRO A 285 39.29 -7.05 -20.57
C PRO A 285 40.07 -5.72 -20.42
N PRO A 286 41.42 -5.77 -20.29
CA PRO A 286 42.24 -4.59 -19.98
C PRO A 286 42.16 -3.46 -21.02
N ASP A 287 41.81 -3.80 -22.26
CA ASP A 287 41.65 -2.89 -23.41
C ASP A 287 40.19 -2.41 -23.61
N ALA A 288 39.27 -2.77 -22.71
CA ALA A 288 37.88 -2.38 -22.82
C ALA A 288 37.71 -0.86 -22.63
N PRO A 289 36.85 -0.21 -23.44
CA PRO A 289 36.68 1.23 -23.38
C PRO A 289 36.09 1.65 -22.03
N ARG A 290 36.69 2.66 -21.41
CA ARG A 290 36.25 3.19 -20.11
C ARG A 290 35.19 4.27 -20.26
N SER A 291 34.54 4.56 -19.15
CA SER A 291 33.49 5.58 -19.06
C SER A 291 33.73 6.45 -17.84
N MET A 292 33.44 7.75 -17.95
CA MET A 292 33.37 8.61 -16.78
C MET A 292 32.02 8.38 -16.11
N ARG A 293 32.03 7.94 -14.85
CA ARG A 293 30.83 7.86 -14.01
C ARG A 293 30.64 9.19 -13.31
N VAL A 294 29.46 9.76 -13.46
CA VAL A 294 29.05 10.99 -12.79
C VAL A 294 28.04 10.61 -11.73
N GLU A 295 28.30 10.95 -10.47
CA GLU A 295 27.42 10.67 -9.34
C GLU A 295 26.89 11.99 -8.77
N TYR A 296 25.58 12.15 -8.78
CA TYR A 296 24.90 13.33 -8.23
C TYR A 296 24.30 12.97 -6.87
N ARG A 297 24.65 13.74 -5.84
CA ARG A 297 24.02 13.64 -4.53
C ARG A 297 22.73 14.46 -4.53
N ILE A 298 21.60 13.78 -4.42
CA ILE A 298 20.25 14.38 -4.46
C ILE A 298 19.54 14.35 -3.11
N GLY A 299 20.24 13.93 -2.06
CA GLY A 299 19.75 13.85 -0.69
C GLY A 299 20.87 13.51 0.27
N GLN A 300 20.57 13.42 1.58
CA GLN A 300 21.58 13.25 2.63
C GLN A 300 22.47 11.99 2.43
N PHE A 301 21.91 10.92 1.87
CA PHE A 301 22.63 9.67 1.57
C PHE A 301 22.30 9.08 0.19
N THR A 302 21.65 9.86 -0.68
CA THR A 302 21.14 9.37 -1.98
C THR A 302 22.00 9.88 -3.10
N TRP A 303 22.60 8.95 -3.85
CA TRP A 303 23.40 9.21 -5.05
C TRP A 303 22.77 8.55 -6.27
N VAL A 304 22.71 9.28 -7.37
CA VAL A 304 22.26 8.76 -8.67
C VAL A 304 23.40 8.89 -9.66
N SER A 305 23.64 7.84 -10.44
CA SER A 305 24.77 7.81 -11.37
C SER A 305 24.31 7.82 -12.82
N GLU A 306 25.10 8.48 -13.68
CA GLU A 306 25.09 8.25 -15.12
C GLU A 306 26.52 7.94 -15.62
N TRP A 307 26.61 7.40 -16.84
CA TRP A 307 27.88 7.04 -17.46
C TRP A 307 28.05 7.83 -18.76
N VAL A 308 29.14 8.58 -18.82
CA VAL A 308 29.57 9.36 -19.97
C VAL A 308 30.65 8.55 -20.70
N CYS A 309 30.23 7.87 -21.76
CA CYS A 309 31.03 6.90 -22.52
C CYS A 309 31.99 7.57 -23.52
N VAL A 310 32.97 8.33 -23.04
CA VAL A 310 33.94 9.03 -23.92
C VAL A 310 34.82 8.05 -24.72
N GLU A 311 35.35 6.97 -24.17
CA GLU A 311 36.24 6.07 -24.95
C GLU A 311 35.48 5.11 -25.89
N HIS A 312 34.14 5.15 -25.90
CA HIS A 312 33.35 4.24 -26.73
C HIS A 312 33.23 4.77 -28.16
N GLY A 313 32.70 3.95 -29.07
CA GLY A 313 32.33 4.36 -30.44
C GLY A 313 30.82 4.56 -30.64
N GLY A 314 30.45 5.06 -31.83
CA GLY A 314 29.05 5.09 -32.29
C GLY A 314 28.12 5.96 -31.43
N TYR A 315 26.89 5.47 -31.21
CA TYR A 315 25.84 6.23 -30.51
C TYR A 315 26.19 6.58 -29.05
N ALA A 316 26.96 5.73 -28.37
CA ALA A 316 27.40 5.98 -27.00
C ALA A 316 28.38 7.16 -26.92
N ARG A 317 29.37 7.23 -27.83
CA ARG A 317 30.29 8.37 -27.97
C ARG A 317 29.55 9.65 -28.29
N TRP A 318 28.64 9.60 -29.27
CA TRP A 318 27.87 10.77 -29.69
C TRP A 318 27.08 11.37 -28.51
N LYS A 319 26.42 10.54 -27.69
CA LYS A 319 25.74 11.03 -26.48
C LYS A 319 26.70 11.66 -25.47
N ALA A 320 27.88 11.07 -25.27
CA ALA A 320 28.91 11.61 -24.40
C ALA A 320 29.41 12.99 -24.88
N GLU A 321 29.61 13.16 -26.19
CA GLU A 321 29.99 14.44 -26.79
C GLU A 321 28.91 15.51 -26.61
N GLN A 322 27.63 15.16 -26.75
CA GLN A 322 26.53 16.09 -26.48
C GLN A 322 26.44 16.46 -24.99
N TRP A 323 26.63 15.49 -24.10
CA TRP A 323 26.68 15.74 -22.66
C TRP A 323 27.80 16.73 -22.30
N TRP A 324 28.98 16.54 -22.90
CA TRP A 324 30.16 17.36 -22.66
C TRP A 324 30.01 18.79 -23.20
N ARG A 325 29.63 18.94 -24.48
CA ARG A 325 29.45 20.24 -25.13
C ARG A 325 28.40 21.13 -24.47
N ARG A 326 27.44 20.55 -23.74
CA ARG A 326 26.46 21.33 -22.97
C ARG A 326 27.04 21.91 -21.68
N ARG A 327 28.11 21.31 -21.14
CA ARG A 327 28.68 21.64 -19.83
C ARG A 327 30.05 22.30 -19.89
N SER A 328 30.85 21.99 -20.89
CA SER A 328 32.21 22.52 -21.01
C SER A 328 32.36 23.38 -22.27
N PRO A 329 33.21 24.43 -22.24
CA PRO A 329 33.72 25.07 -23.44
C PRO A 329 34.85 24.26 -24.10
N ASP A 330 35.50 23.35 -23.35
CA ASP A 330 36.66 22.59 -23.82
C ASP A 330 36.26 21.48 -24.80
N PRO A 331 37.19 21.09 -25.71
CA PRO A 331 36.97 19.95 -26.59
C PRO A 331 36.70 18.66 -25.79
N VAL A 332 35.89 17.77 -26.38
CA VAL A 332 35.50 16.51 -25.72
C VAL A 332 36.73 15.61 -25.56
N PRO A 333 37.09 15.20 -24.33
CA PRO A 333 38.25 14.36 -24.08
C PRO A 333 38.15 13.01 -24.79
N GLU A 334 39.30 12.46 -25.17
CA GLU A 334 39.38 11.13 -25.79
C GLU A 334 39.34 10.00 -24.75
N THR A 335 39.86 10.24 -23.53
CA THR A 335 39.92 9.26 -22.44
C THR A 335 39.02 9.60 -21.26
N ALA A 336 38.58 8.57 -20.53
CA ALA A 336 37.75 8.72 -19.34
C ALA A 336 38.52 9.34 -18.18
N GLU A 337 39.82 9.05 -18.04
CA GLU A 337 40.69 9.70 -17.04
C GLU A 337 40.73 11.21 -17.27
N ARG A 338 41.02 11.64 -18.51
CA ARG A 338 41.12 13.05 -18.81
C ARG A 338 39.80 13.79 -18.62
N ALA A 339 38.68 13.12 -18.91
CA ALA A 339 37.36 13.65 -18.65
C ALA A 339 37.10 13.87 -17.14
N VAL A 340 37.49 12.93 -16.28
CA VAL A 340 37.37 13.06 -14.82
C VAL A 340 38.26 14.18 -14.30
N GLU A 341 39.52 14.27 -14.72
CA GLU A 341 40.45 15.33 -14.31
C GLU A 341 39.90 16.73 -14.61
N ILE A 342 39.41 16.94 -15.83
CA ILE A 342 38.84 18.24 -16.22
C ILE A 342 37.57 18.53 -15.42
N ALA A 343 36.73 17.53 -15.18
CA ALA A 343 35.50 17.70 -14.42
C ALA A 343 35.76 18.03 -12.95
N GLU A 344 36.72 17.36 -12.30
CA GLU A 344 37.13 17.65 -10.91
C GLU A 344 37.81 19.02 -10.77
N ALA A 345 38.52 19.47 -11.81
CA ALA A 345 39.12 20.80 -11.88
C ALA A 345 38.08 21.92 -12.13
N GLY A 346 36.79 21.60 -12.24
CA GLY A 346 35.72 22.58 -12.48
C GLY A 346 35.54 22.98 -13.95
N GLY A 347 36.10 22.22 -14.91
CA GLY A 347 35.98 22.47 -16.35
C GLY A 347 34.62 22.07 -16.95
N VAL A 348 33.66 21.64 -16.12
CA VAL A 348 32.28 21.34 -16.53
C VAL A 348 31.29 22.16 -15.69
N ALA A 349 30.21 22.63 -16.33
CA ALA A 349 29.16 23.38 -15.68
C ALA A 349 28.56 22.60 -14.51
N TRP A 350 28.39 23.30 -13.39
CA TRP A 350 27.67 22.76 -12.24
C TRP A 350 26.26 22.34 -12.66
N THR A 351 25.85 21.13 -12.28
CA THR A 351 24.47 20.68 -12.51
C THR A 351 23.65 21.07 -11.30
N GLU A 352 22.72 22.00 -11.44
CA GLU A 352 21.88 22.49 -10.34
C GLU A 352 20.74 21.53 -10.03
N LYS A 353 20.11 20.98 -11.07
CA LYS A 353 19.03 19.99 -10.94
C LYS A 353 19.14 18.89 -11.96
N ILE A 354 18.64 17.70 -11.61
CA ILE A 354 18.50 16.57 -12.52
C ILE A 354 17.07 16.04 -12.52
N VAL A 355 16.59 15.56 -13.67
CA VAL A 355 15.32 14.84 -13.78
C VAL A 355 15.61 13.36 -13.91
N VAL A 356 15.18 12.58 -12.93
CA VAL A 356 15.35 11.13 -12.87
C VAL A 356 14.02 10.45 -13.23
N ARG A 357 14.06 9.64 -14.28
CA ARG A 357 12.94 8.83 -14.76
C ARG A 357 13.01 7.43 -14.17
N THR A 358 11.94 7.05 -13.48
CA THR A 358 11.71 5.69 -12.98
C THR A 358 10.59 5.04 -13.78
N VAL A 359 10.86 3.89 -14.39
CA VAL A 359 9.88 3.11 -15.15
C VAL A 359 9.52 1.87 -14.34
N ALA A 360 8.22 1.66 -14.08
CA ALA A 360 7.75 0.51 -13.32
C ALA A 360 8.11 -0.81 -14.02
N GLY A 361 9.06 -1.56 -13.44
CA GLY A 361 9.57 -2.84 -13.95
C GLY A 361 11.05 -2.81 -14.38
N GLU A 362 11.68 -1.64 -14.50
CA GLU A 362 13.12 -1.55 -14.80
C GLU A 362 13.98 -1.52 -13.53
N LYS A 363 15.15 -2.17 -13.59
CA LYS A 363 16.06 -2.34 -12.45
C LYS A 363 16.85 -1.08 -12.09
N TYR A 364 16.97 -0.12 -13.01
CA TYR A 364 17.81 1.07 -12.85
C TYR A 364 17.07 2.32 -13.30
N ASP A 365 17.13 3.36 -12.48
CA ASP A 365 16.64 4.69 -12.82
C ASP A 365 17.53 5.35 -13.87
N ARG A 366 16.96 6.25 -14.67
CA ARG A 366 17.69 6.94 -15.73
C ARG A 366 17.59 8.45 -15.55
N ILE A 367 18.71 9.16 -15.65
CA ILE A 367 18.67 10.62 -15.73
C ILE A 367 18.27 11.02 -17.16
N VAL A 368 17.19 11.78 -17.28
CA VAL A 368 16.56 12.16 -18.57
C VAL A 368 16.57 13.66 -18.83
N GLY A 369 16.85 14.48 -17.81
CA GLY A 369 16.85 15.93 -17.90
C GLY A 369 17.82 16.60 -16.93
N TYR A 370 18.19 17.85 -17.22
CA TYR A 370 19.19 18.62 -16.48
C TYR A 370 18.83 20.09 -16.48
N THR A 371 19.05 20.75 -15.33
CA THR A 371 19.17 22.21 -15.22
C THR A 371 20.62 22.50 -14.90
N LEU A 372 21.33 23.14 -15.82
CA LEU A 372 22.75 23.42 -15.72
C LEU A 372 22.95 24.88 -15.34
N GLY A 373 23.89 25.11 -14.42
CA GLY A 373 24.43 26.44 -14.16
C GLY A 373 25.24 26.97 -15.35
N PRO A 374 25.82 28.17 -15.23
CA PRO A 374 26.65 28.75 -16.28
C PRO A 374 27.85 27.85 -16.58
N LYS A 375 28.27 27.85 -17.86
CA LYS A 375 29.51 27.18 -18.24
C LYS A 375 30.70 27.84 -17.54
N PRO A 376 31.71 27.06 -17.13
CA PRO A 376 32.97 27.63 -16.65
C PRO A 376 33.58 28.52 -17.72
N GLU A 377 34.26 29.59 -17.31
CA GLU A 377 35.03 30.39 -18.25
C GLU A 377 36.14 29.54 -18.86
N PRO A 378 36.37 29.62 -20.18
CA PRO A 378 37.49 28.94 -20.80
C PRO A 378 38.76 29.44 -20.14
N VAL A 379 39.61 28.52 -19.67
CA VAL A 379 40.95 28.90 -19.24
C VAL A 379 41.67 29.40 -20.49
N PRO A 380 42.15 30.66 -20.52
CA PRO A 380 42.94 31.13 -21.64
C PRO A 380 44.14 30.21 -21.76
N ILE A 381 44.28 29.56 -22.92
CA ILE A 381 45.56 28.97 -23.29
C ILE A 381 46.46 30.18 -23.53
N GLU A 382 47.14 30.67 -22.50
CA GLU A 382 48.37 31.40 -22.75
C GLU A 382 49.25 30.43 -23.54
N GLU A 383 49.61 30.81 -24.76
CA GLU A 383 50.68 30.18 -25.51
C GLU A 383 51.98 30.37 -24.72
N THR A 384 52.14 29.65 -23.60
CA THR A 384 53.46 29.42 -23.04
C THR A 384 54.13 28.40 -23.93
N ALA A 385 54.63 28.88 -25.07
CA ALA A 385 55.93 28.49 -25.56
C ALA A 385 56.97 28.89 -24.50
N GLY A 386 56.94 28.21 -23.35
CA GLY A 386 57.91 28.32 -22.28
C GLY A 386 58.67 27.01 -22.25
N ASP A 387 59.90 27.06 -22.73
CA ASP A 387 60.86 25.96 -22.74
C ASP A 387 60.86 25.21 -21.40
N LEU A 388 60.63 23.90 -21.44
CA LEU A 388 60.71 22.99 -20.29
C LEU A 388 62.14 22.82 -19.74
N ALA A 389 63.08 23.67 -20.16
CA ALA A 389 64.49 23.63 -19.79
C ALA A 389 64.79 24.26 -18.41
N ASP A 390 63.86 25.03 -17.83
CA ASP A 390 64.14 25.87 -16.64
C ASP A 390 63.40 25.46 -15.37
N VAL A 391 62.96 24.20 -15.24
CA VAL A 391 62.50 23.69 -13.93
C VAL A 391 63.68 23.00 -13.23
N PRO A 392 64.30 23.60 -12.20
CA PRO A 392 65.37 22.96 -11.45
C PRO A 392 64.77 21.89 -10.54
N PHE A 393 65.27 20.67 -10.64
CA PHE A 393 64.94 19.55 -9.74
C PHE A 393 65.44 19.79 -8.31
#